data_AF-A0A7V8YJI8-F1
#
_entry.id   AF-A0A7V8YJI8-F1
#
_cell.length_a   1.000
_cell.length_b   1.000
_cell.length_c   1.000
_cell.angle_alpha   90.00
_cell.angle_beta   90.00
_cell.angle_gamma   90.00
#
_symmetry.space_group_name_H-M   'P 1'
#
loop_
_entity.id
_entity.type
_entity.pdbx_description
1 polymer ?
#
loop_
_entity_poly.entity_id
_entity_poly.type
_entity_poly.pdbx_seq_one_letter_code
_entity_poly.pdbx_strand_id
1 'polypeptide(L)'
;MPGRIEDYGLIGDLETAALVGRDGSIDWLCLPRFDSPACFAALLDGERAGRWLLAPAGGGRCTRRRYRSDSLVLETEWETPDGTVRVVDAMPLRGDAADVVRVVEGLSGRVPMVMELILRFDYGAVSPWVRCLDGQWSAVAG
;
A
#
# COMPACT_ATOMS: atom_id res chain seq x y z
N MET A 1 13.03 -6.56 5.68
CA MET A 1 14.02 -5.54 5.25
C MET A 1 13.43 -4.83 4.05
N PRO A 2 13.62 -3.52 3.91
CA PRO A 2 13.10 -2.77 2.77
C PRO A 2 13.66 -3.33 1.45
N GLY A 3 12.82 -3.31 0.41
CA GLY A 3 13.22 -3.66 -0.96
C GLY A 3 14.21 -2.66 -1.54
N ARG A 4 14.79 -2.98 -2.70
CA ARG A 4 15.63 -2.02 -3.44
C ARG A 4 14.76 -0.93 -4.05
N ILE A 5 15.34 0.23 -4.39
CA ILE A 5 14.57 1.35 -4.97
C ILE A 5 13.84 0.92 -6.25
N GLU A 6 14.47 0.12 -7.11
CA GLU A 6 13.86 -0.41 -8.34
C GLU A 6 12.69 -1.39 -8.11
N ASP A 7 12.52 -1.87 -6.88
CA ASP A 7 11.41 -2.74 -6.50
C ASP A 7 10.15 -1.97 -6.15
N TYR A 8 10.17 -0.64 -6.11
CA TYR A 8 8.97 0.16 -5.83
C TYR A 8 8.31 0.69 -7.11
N GLY A 9 6.98 0.69 -7.13
CA GLY A 9 6.16 1.49 -8.02
C GLY A 9 5.67 2.73 -7.29
N LEU A 10 5.46 3.83 -8.01
CA LEU A 10 4.96 5.09 -7.49
C LEU A 10 3.49 5.24 -7.90
N ILE A 11 2.62 5.52 -6.94
CA ILE A 11 1.25 6.01 -7.17
C ILE A 11 1.14 7.41 -6.56
N GLY A 12 0.29 8.28 -7.10
CA GLY A 12 0.18 9.65 -6.58
C GLY A 12 -1.05 10.41 -7.09
N ASP A 13 -1.45 11.42 -6.33
CA ASP A 13 -2.65 12.25 -6.56
C ASP A 13 -2.33 13.69 -7.02
N LEU A 14 -1.07 13.94 -7.44
CA LEU A 14 -0.46 15.25 -7.74
C LEU A 14 -0.04 16.09 -6.52
N GLU A 15 -0.45 15.74 -5.31
CA GLU A 15 -0.13 16.47 -4.08
C GLU A 15 0.74 15.66 -3.11
N THR A 16 0.72 14.34 -3.24
CA THR A 16 1.60 13.40 -2.58
C THR A 16 1.77 12.11 -3.39
N ALA A 17 2.55 11.16 -2.88
CA ALA A 17 2.74 9.86 -3.49
C ALA A 17 3.04 8.76 -2.47
N ALA A 18 2.72 7.53 -2.86
CA ALA A 18 3.05 6.30 -2.14
C ALA A 18 4.00 5.41 -2.94
N LEU A 19 4.87 4.68 -2.23
CA LEU A 19 5.77 3.68 -2.82
C LEU A 19 5.28 2.27 -2.52
N VAL A 20 4.95 1.53 -3.58
CA VAL A 20 4.40 0.17 -3.54
C VAL A 20 5.46 -0.85 -3.92
N GLY A 21 5.85 -1.71 -2.99
CA GLY A 21 6.79 -2.80 -3.19
C GLY A 21 6.25 -3.90 -4.10
N ARG A 22 7.15 -4.69 -4.68
CA ARG A 22 6.79 -5.90 -5.46
C ARG A 22 6.08 -6.96 -4.62
N ASP A 23 6.17 -6.89 -3.30
CA ASP A 23 5.46 -7.77 -2.37
C ASP A 23 4.04 -7.28 -2.04
N GLY A 24 3.59 -6.17 -2.64
CA GLY A 24 2.28 -5.58 -2.36
C GLY A 24 2.25 -4.71 -1.11
N SER A 25 3.39 -4.39 -0.51
CA SER A 25 3.46 -3.46 0.62
C SER A 25 3.55 -2.01 0.16
N ILE A 26 2.78 -1.10 0.77
CA ILE A 26 3.05 0.33 0.72
C ILE A 26 3.98 0.65 1.88
N ASP A 27 5.25 0.93 1.56
CA ASP A 27 6.31 1.11 2.57
C ASP A 27 6.65 2.57 2.84
N TRP A 28 6.17 3.48 1.99
CA TRP A 28 6.32 4.91 2.17
C TRP A 28 5.05 5.64 1.74
N LEU A 29 4.57 6.53 2.60
CA LEU A 29 3.46 7.43 2.29
C LEU A 29 3.46 8.64 3.24
N CYS A 30 3.49 9.83 2.67
CA CYS A 30 3.29 11.09 3.37
C CYS A 30 1.87 11.60 3.11
N LEU A 31 1.12 11.94 4.15
CA LEU A 31 -0.20 12.57 4.00
C LEU A 31 -0.26 13.83 4.86
N PRO A 32 -0.91 14.92 4.38
CA PRO A 32 -1.57 15.03 3.08
C PRO A 32 -0.66 15.52 1.94
N ARG A 33 0.59 15.91 2.20
CA ARG A 33 1.49 16.51 1.18
C ARG A 33 2.84 15.78 1.15
N PHE A 34 3.61 15.95 0.07
CA PHE A 34 4.95 15.37 -0.06
C PHE A 34 5.90 15.67 1.12
N ASP A 35 5.78 16.85 1.73
CA ASP A 35 6.59 17.32 2.86
C ASP A 35 6.01 16.98 4.24
N SER A 36 4.87 16.27 4.29
CA SER A 36 4.23 15.91 5.56
C SER A 36 4.95 14.73 6.23
N PRO A 37 4.92 14.62 7.57
CA PRO A 37 5.46 13.46 8.26
C PRO A 37 4.81 12.16 7.75
N ALA A 38 5.63 11.14 7.51
CA ALA A 38 5.15 9.90 6.91
C ALA A 38 4.26 9.11 7.88
N CYS A 39 3.17 8.54 7.37
CA CYS A 39 2.31 7.60 8.10
C CYS A 39 2.70 6.13 7.87
N PHE A 40 3.52 5.89 6.82
CA PHE A 40 4.25 4.66 6.56
C PHE A 40 5.72 5.00 6.31
N ALA A 41 6.62 4.38 7.06
CA ALA A 41 8.07 4.61 6.96
C ALA A 41 8.88 3.29 6.95
N ALA A 42 8.25 2.19 6.55
CA ALA A 42 8.91 0.88 6.46
C ALA A 42 10.09 0.84 5.49
N LEU A 43 10.15 1.76 4.53
CA LEU A 43 11.33 1.95 3.67
C LEU A 43 12.60 2.24 4.49
N LEU A 44 12.48 2.92 5.64
CA LEU A 44 13.62 3.34 6.46
C LEU A 44 13.88 2.42 7.65
N ASP A 45 12.83 1.98 8.36
CA ASP A 45 12.97 1.20 9.60
C ASP A 45 12.04 -0.03 9.65
N GLY A 46 11.74 -0.58 8.46
CA GLY A 46 10.99 -1.81 8.31
C GLY A 46 9.54 -1.74 8.82
N GLU A 47 8.88 -2.89 8.87
CA GLU A 47 7.42 -2.98 9.09
C GLU A 47 6.91 -2.29 10.36
N ARG A 48 7.75 -2.18 11.39
CA ARG A 48 7.39 -1.56 12.67
C ARG A 48 7.26 -0.04 12.57
N ALA A 49 7.87 0.58 11.57
CA ALA A 49 7.75 2.00 11.24
C ALA A 49 6.54 2.31 10.33
N GLY A 50 5.65 1.33 10.15
CA GLY A 50 4.37 1.49 9.47
C GLY A 50 4.42 1.12 7.99
N ARG A 51 3.42 0.34 7.57
CA ARG A 51 3.22 -0.13 6.20
C ARG A 51 1.76 -0.49 5.95
N TRP A 52 1.41 -0.69 4.69
CA TRP A 52 0.18 -1.37 4.30
C TRP A 52 0.47 -2.52 3.35
N LEU A 53 0.45 -3.76 3.84
CA LEU A 53 0.59 -4.98 3.04
C LEU A 53 -0.77 -5.44 2.52
N LEU A 54 -0.85 -5.76 1.23
CA LEU A 54 -1.98 -6.45 0.60
C LEU A 54 -1.47 -7.36 -0.52
N ALA A 55 -1.50 -8.67 -0.29
CA ALA A 55 -0.87 -9.66 -1.18
C ALA A 55 -1.46 -11.07 -0.95
N PRO A 56 -1.16 -12.07 -1.81
CA PRO A 56 -1.44 -13.46 -1.50
C PRO A 56 -0.78 -13.89 -0.19
N ALA A 57 -1.41 -14.77 0.56
CA ALA A 57 -0.81 -15.39 1.73
C ALA A 57 0.44 -16.19 1.30
N GLY A 58 1.62 -15.77 1.77
CA GLY A 58 2.90 -16.34 1.35
C GLY A 58 3.34 -15.95 -0.08
N GLY A 59 2.69 -14.96 -0.71
CA GLY A 59 2.89 -14.61 -2.12
C GLY A 59 4.27 -14.05 -2.47
N GLY A 60 5.00 -13.49 -1.50
CA GLY A 60 6.32 -12.89 -1.73
C GLY A 60 6.30 -11.86 -2.86
N ARG A 61 7.37 -11.83 -3.67
CA ARG A 61 7.49 -10.91 -4.82
C ARG A 61 6.50 -11.31 -5.93
N CYS A 62 5.81 -10.31 -6.48
CA CYS A 62 4.88 -10.45 -7.61
C CYS A 62 5.54 -11.06 -8.85
N THR A 63 4.74 -11.78 -9.63
CA THR A 63 5.19 -12.37 -10.91
C THR A 63 5.25 -11.32 -12.01
N ARG A 64 4.30 -10.37 -12.02
CA ARG A 64 4.22 -9.30 -13.01
C ARG A 64 3.76 -7.99 -12.37
N ARG A 65 4.28 -6.87 -12.89
CA ARG A 65 3.84 -5.53 -12.51
C ARG A 65 3.84 -4.61 -13.73
N ARG A 66 2.84 -3.75 -13.85
CA ARG A 66 2.76 -2.71 -14.89
C ARG A 66 1.87 -1.56 -14.44
N TYR A 67 2.04 -0.40 -15.05
CA TYR A 67 1.02 0.65 -14.99
C TYR A 67 -0.06 0.39 -16.04
N ARG A 68 -1.31 0.77 -15.75
CA ARG A 68 -2.39 0.77 -16.74
C ARG A 68 -2.18 1.90 -17.73
N SER A 69 -1.77 1.58 -18.95
CA SER A 69 -1.53 2.56 -20.01
C SER A 69 -0.58 3.67 -19.52
N ASP A 70 -0.81 4.93 -19.90
CA ASP A 70 -0.02 6.10 -19.49
C ASP A 70 -0.58 6.73 -18.19
N SER A 71 -0.75 5.93 -17.13
CA SER A 71 -1.28 6.40 -15.84
C SER A 71 -0.44 5.97 -14.64
N LEU A 72 -0.70 6.55 -13.46
CA LEU A 72 -0.14 6.09 -12.18
C LEU A 72 -1.03 5.05 -11.48
N VAL A 73 -1.87 4.31 -12.24
CA VAL A 73 -2.62 3.17 -11.72
C VAL A 73 -1.76 1.92 -11.86
N LEU A 74 -1.31 1.37 -10.73
CA LEU A 74 -0.36 0.27 -10.68
C LEU A 74 -1.10 -1.08 -10.56
N GLU A 75 -0.81 -2.00 -11.48
CA GLU A 75 -1.27 -3.39 -11.41
C GLU A 75 -0.13 -4.29 -10.98
N THR A 76 -0.32 -4.98 -9.85
CA THR A 76 0.60 -5.98 -9.33
C THR A 76 -0.09 -7.34 -9.35
N GLU A 77 0.47 -8.29 -10.09
CA GLU A 77 -0.13 -9.62 -10.31
C GLU A 77 0.74 -10.72 -9.66
N TRP A 78 0.07 -11.71 -9.09
CA TRP A 78 0.68 -12.94 -8.61
C TRP A 78 0.01 -14.13 -9.28
N GLU A 79 0.83 -14.99 -9.89
CA GLU A 79 0.44 -16.34 -10.28
C GLU A 79 0.88 -17.29 -9.17
N THR A 80 -0.07 -18.03 -8.61
CA THR A 80 0.16 -19.04 -7.58
C THR A 80 -0.26 -20.42 -8.12
N PRO A 81 0.10 -21.52 -7.45
CA PRO A 81 -0.37 -22.85 -7.84
C PRO A 81 -1.90 -22.99 -7.87
N ASP A 82 -2.63 -22.20 -7.07
CA ASP A 82 -4.07 -22.31 -6.87
C ASP A 82 -4.88 -21.25 -7.65
N GLY A 83 -4.22 -20.32 -8.32
CA GLY A 83 -4.90 -19.28 -9.10
C GLY A 83 -4.05 -18.04 -9.40
N THR A 84 -4.72 -17.01 -9.90
CA THR A 84 -4.10 -15.73 -10.23
C THR A 84 -4.90 -14.59 -9.63
N VAL A 85 -4.21 -13.64 -9.01
CA VAL A 85 -4.82 -12.44 -8.43
C VAL A 85 -4.04 -11.20 -8.83
N ARG A 86 -4.75 -10.09 -8.98
CA ARG A 86 -4.18 -8.76 -9.22
C ARG A 86 -4.58 -7.84 -8.07
N VAL A 87 -3.64 -7.04 -7.59
CA VAL A 87 -3.91 -5.85 -6.78
C VAL A 87 -3.73 -4.63 -7.66
N VAL A 88 -4.73 -3.76 -7.67
CA VAL A 88 -4.73 -2.49 -8.39
C VAL A 88 -4.62 -1.38 -7.36
N ASP A 89 -3.52 -0.65 -7.39
CA ASP A 89 -3.24 0.47 -6.49
C ASP A 89 -3.34 1.78 -7.25
N ALA A 90 -4.08 2.74 -6.69
CA ALA A 90 -4.24 4.08 -7.27
C ALA A 90 -4.46 5.13 -6.19
N MET A 91 -4.09 6.36 -6.49
CA MET A 91 -4.52 7.53 -5.74
C MET A 91 -5.34 8.41 -6.70
N PRO A 92 -6.67 8.54 -6.50
CA PRO A 92 -7.48 9.42 -7.33
C PRO A 92 -7.10 10.88 -7.11
N LEU A 93 -7.52 11.77 -8.02
CA LEU A 93 -7.39 13.21 -7.78
C LEU A 93 -8.14 13.57 -6.48
N ARG A 94 -7.48 14.40 -5.67
CA ARG A 94 -7.96 14.78 -4.35
C ARG A 94 -9.34 15.43 -4.39
N GLY A 95 -10.23 14.95 -3.53
CA GLY A 95 -11.47 15.62 -3.16
C GLY A 95 -11.27 16.40 -1.86
N ASP A 96 -12.00 16.03 -0.81
CA ASP A 96 -11.86 16.64 0.52
C ASP A 96 -10.62 16.14 1.29
N ALA A 97 -10.10 14.96 0.95
CA ALA A 97 -8.96 14.33 1.60
C ALA A 97 -8.10 13.54 0.58
N ALA A 98 -6.90 13.17 1.00
CA ALA A 98 -6.03 12.27 0.24
C ALA A 98 -6.53 10.82 0.34
N ASP A 99 -6.64 10.15 -0.80
CA ASP A 99 -7.15 8.78 -0.89
C ASP A 99 -6.12 7.81 -1.46
N VAL A 100 -6.05 6.62 -0.86
CA VAL A 100 -5.33 5.47 -1.42
C VAL A 100 -6.35 4.36 -1.63
N VAL A 101 -6.54 3.97 -2.88
CA VAL A 101 -7.48 2.93 -3.28
C VAL A 101 -6.70 1.68 -3.68
N ARG A 102 -7.02 0.55 -3.07
CA ARG A 102 -6.42 -0.76 -3.35
C ARG A 102 -7.53 -1.75 -3.65
N VAL A 103 -7.56 -2.31 -4.85
CA VAL A 103 -8.61 -3.25 -5.30
C VAL A 103 -8.00 -4.62 -5.56
N VAL A 104 -8.59 -5.66 -4.98
CA VAL A 104 -8.21 -7.05 -5.25
C VAL A 104 -9.11 -7.62 -6.34
N GLU A 105 -8.52 -8.00 -7.47
CA GLU A 105 -9.19 -8.67 -8.60
C GLU A 105 -8.75 -10.13 -8.67
N GLY A 106 -9.65 -11.07 -8.38
CA GLY A 106 -9.43 -12.50 -8.63
C GLY A 106 -9.54 -12.80 -10.11
N LEU A 107 -8.47 -13.26 -10.75
CA LEU A 107 -8.41 -13.51 -12.20
C LEU A 107 -8.71 -14.97 -12.55
N SER A 108 -8.24 -15.90 -11.73
CA SER A 108 -8.48 -17.34 -11.88
C SER A 108 -8.32 -18.06 -10.54
N GLY A 109 -8.97 -19.22 -10.41
CA GLY A 109 -8.82 -20.08 -9.24
C GLY A 109 -9.25 -19.42 -7.92
N ARG A 110 -8.60 -19.80 -6.82
CA ARG A 110 -8.84 -19.23 -5.49
C ARG A 110 -7.50 -18.96 -4.82
N VAL A 111 -7.22 -17.67 -4.56
CA VAL A 111 -5.98 -17.23 -3.92
C VAL A 111 -6.30 -16.68 -2.53
N PRO A 112 -5.82 -17.30 -1.44
CA PRO A 112 -5.91 -16.72 -0.10
C PRO A 112 -5.13 -15.41 -0.04
N MET A 113 -5.74 -14.35 0.47
CA MET A 113 -5.12 -13.03 0.59
C MET A 113 -4.83 -12.69 2.05
N VAL A 114 -3.80 -11.89 2.28
CA VAL A 114 -3.46 -11.29 3.57
C VAL A 114 -3.43 -9.78 3.44
N MET A 115 -3.91 -9.09 4.47
CA MET A 115 -3.82 -7.65 4.61
C MET A 115 -3.30 -7.30 6.00
N GLU A 116 -2.27 -6.45 6.05
CA GLU A 116 -1.77 -5.88 7.30
C GLU A 116 -1.67 -4.36 7.15
N LEU A 117 -2.36 -3.64 8.03
CA LEU A 117 -2.30 -2.19 8.10
C LEU A 117 -1.65 -1.77 9.41
N ILE A 118 -0.40 -1.32 9.34
CA ILE A 118 0.37 -0.84 10.48
C ILE A 118 0.54 0.66 10.31
N LEU A 119 -0.28 1.45 11.01
CA LEU A 119 -0.18 2.90 10.98
C LEU A 119 0.83 3.39 12.03
N ARG A 120 1.79 4.19 11.60
CA ARG A 120 2.74 4.88 12.48
C ARG A 120 2.98 6.28 11.98
N PHE A 121 2.52 7.27 12.73
CA PHE A 121 2.68 8.66 12.33
C PHE A 121 4.05 9.19 12.75
N ASP A 122 4.40 10.36 12.24
CA ASP A 122 5.67 11.03 12.50
C ASP A 122 6.88 10.12 12.24
N TYR A 123 6.94 9.56 11.02
CA TYR A 123 8.04 8.71 10.56
C TYR A 123 8.28 7.45 11.39
N GLY A 124 7.22 6.86 11.95
CA GLY A 124 7.33 5.67 12.79
C GLY A 124 7.23 5.93 14.29
N ALA A 125 7.36 7.19 14.74
CA ALA A 125 7.51 7.53 16.15
C ALA A 125 6.20 7.43 16.96
N VAL A 126 5.05 7.67 16.31
CA VAL A 126 3.76 7.78 16.99
C VAL A 126 2.84 6.61 16.64
N SER A 127 2.42 5.87 17.67
CA SER A 127 1.37 4.84 17.54
C SER A 127 0.00 5.48 17.77
N PRO A 128 -0.92 5.46 16.79
CA PRO A 128 -2.23 6.08 16.93
C PRO A 128 -3.17 5.22 17.79
N TRP A 129 -4.19 5.86 18.35
CA TRP A 129 -5.35 5.14 18.87
C TRP A 129 -6.22 4.69 17.72
N VAL A 130 -6.49 3.39 17.64
CA VAL A 130 -7.29 2.79 16.58
C VAL A 130 -8.68 2.44 17.11
N ARG A 131 -9.72 2.81 16.36
CA ARG A 131 -11.12 2.48 16.66
C ARG A 131 -11.78 1.90 15.42
N CYS A 132 -12.68 0.94 15.63
CA CYS A 132 -13.53 0.38 14.58
C CYS A 132 -14.99 0.69 14.92
N LEU A 133 -15.70 1.36 14.03
CA LEU A 133 -17.12 1.72 14.15
C LEU A 133 -17.79 1.41 12.82
N ASP A 134 -18.84 0.59 12.84
CA ASP A 134 -19.64 0.22 11.65
C ASP A 134 -18.80 -0.24 10.44
N GLY A 135 -17.73 -1.00 10.70
CA GLY A 135 -16.81 -1.51 9.68
C GLY A 135 -15.80 -0.49 9.15
N GLN A 136 -15.82 0.75 9.64
CA GLN A 136 -14.82 1.77 9.35
C GLN A 136 -13.76 1.80 10.45
N TRP A 137 -12.50 1.84 10.04
CA TRP A 137 -11.36 1.99 10.94
C TRP A 137 -10.90 3.44 10.96
N SER A 138 -10.75 4.01 12.15
CA SER A 138 -10.19 5.34 12.36
C SER A 138 -8.95 5.23 13.25
N ALA A 139 -7.88 5.90 12.85
CA ALA A 139 -6.64 6.00 13.60
C ALA A 139 -6.32 7.47 13.84
N VAL A 140 -6.21 7.86 15.10
CA VAL A 140 -6.00 9.26 15.50
C VAL A 140 -4.81 9.33 16.44
N ALA A 141 -3.95 10.32 16.25
CA ALA A 141 -2.91 10.69 17.20
C ALA A 141 -2.83 12.21 17.33
N GLY A 142 -2.39 12.67 18.50
CA GLY A 142 -2.22 14.07 18.87
C GLY A 142 -1.52 14.20 20.21
#